data_AF-A0A0L6WCR4-F1
#
_entry.id   AF-A0A0L6WCR4-F1
#
_cell.length_a   1.000
_cell.length_b   1.000
_cell.length_c   1.000
_cell.angle_alpha   90.00
_cell.angle_beta   90.00
_cell.angle_gamma   90.00
#
_symmetry.space_group_name_H-M   'P 1'
#
loop_
_entity.id
_entity.type
_entity.pdbx_description
1 polymer ?
#
loop_
_entity_poly.entity_id
_entity_poly.type
_entity_poly.pdbx_seq_one_letter_code
_entity_poly.pdbx_strand_id
1 'polypeptide(L)'
;MLNEAGSICSVVDLVLHYQDHSERAAFAVTSLGKQDMILGFTWLCEHSPEIDWTKGEVKMSRCPCRCVTCAEEAHIERRAKVHEHAAVCACHAGHLPYADLDLLSPPPSGIPL
;
A
#
# COMPACT_ATOMS: atom_id res chain seq x y z
N MET A 1 -27.09 32.10 1.36
CA MET A 1 -27.56 30.72 1.16
C MET A 1 -26.45 29.80 1.63
N LEU A 2 -26.75 28.91 2.57
CA LEU A 2 -25.83 27.85 3.01
C LEU A 2 -25.90 26.69 2.02
N ASN A 3 -24.79 25.99 1.84
CA ASN A 3 -24.74 24.77 1.06
C ASN A 3 -25.33 23.62 1.89
N GLU A 4 -26.65 23.61 2.07
CA GLU A 4 -27.37 22.63 2.90
C GLU A 4 -27.11 21.19 2.44
N ALA A 5 -27.12 20.96 1.12
CA ALA A 5 -26.89 19.64 0.52
C ALA A 5 -25.42 19.18 0.58
N GLY A 6 -24.47 20.10 0.73
CA GLY A 6 -23.04 19.80 0.85
C GLY A 6 -22.49 20.02 2.26
N SER A 7 -23.36 20.07 3.27
CA SER A 7 -22.93 20.17 4.67
C SER A 7 -22.13 18.91 5.06
N ILE A 8 -21.03 19.12 5.79
CA ILE A 8 -20.25 18.05 6.41
C ILE A 8 -20.59 18.05 7.88
N CYS A 9 -21.34 17.04 8.32
CA CYS A 9 -21.85 16.98 9.69
C CYS A 9 -21.19 15.86 10.51
N SER A 10 -20.45 14.96 9.86
CA SER A 10 -19.77 13.87 10.53
C SER A 10 -18.49 13.47 9.82
N VAL A 11 -17.64 12.78 10.57
CA VAL A 11 -16.42 12.15 10.08
C VAL A 11 -16.49 10.68 10.45
N VAL A 12 -16.07 9.80 9.55
CA VAL A 12 -16.02 8.36 9.76
C VAL A 12 -14.64 7.82 9.42
N ASP A 13 -14.15 6.87 10.22
CA ASP A 13 -12.93 6.13 9.90
C ASP A 13 -13.28 4.94 9.00
N LEU A 14 -12.68 4.89 7.82
CA LEU A 14 -12.86 3.80 6.85
C LEU A 14 -11.53 3.13 6.55
N VAL A 15 -11.58 1.86 6.15
CA VAL A 15 -10.45 1.19 5.52
C VAL A 15 -10.58 1.37 4.01
N LEU A 16 -9.67 2.15 3.43
CA LEU A 16 -9.57 2.33 1.98
C LEU A 16 -8.74 1.18 1.41
N HIS A 17 -9.33 0.44 0.47
CA HIS A 17 -8.64 -0.59 -0.30
C HIS A 17 -8.56 -0.18 -1.77
N TYR A 18 -7.36 -0.16 -2.33
CA TYR A 18 -7.11 0.10 -3.74
C TYR A 18 -5.91 -0.71 -4.24
N GLN A 19 -6.15 -1.70 -5.11
CA GLN A 19 -5.13 -2.64 -5.56
C GLN A 19 -4.40 -3.31 -4.37
N ASP A 20 -3.08 -3.17 -4.31
CA ASP A 20 -2.17 -3.62 -3.27
C ASP A 20 -2.06 -2.64 -2.08
N HIS A 21 -2.75 -1.49 -2.13
CA HIS A 21 -2.78 -0.49 -1.06
C HIS A 21 -4.00 -0.63 -0.15
N SER A 22 -3.76 -0.62 1.16
CA SER A 22 -4.78 -0.61 2.20
C SER A 22 -4.38 0.32 3.34
N GLU A 23 -5.29 1.20 3.75
CA GLU A 23 -5.05 2.12 4.87
C GLU A 23 -6.33 2.48 5.62
N ARG A 24 -6.19 2.93 6.87
CA ARG A 24 -7.28 3.56 7.61
C ARG A 24 -7.20 5.07 7.45
N ALA A 25 -8.28 5.68 6.99
CA ALA A 25 -8.37 7.13 6.79
C ALA A 25 -9.72 7.67 7.27
N ALA A 26 -9.69 8.93 7.72
CA ALA A 26 -10.89 9.66 8.15
C ALA A 26 -11.54 10.36 6.95
N PHE A 27 -12.84 10.14 6.77
CA PHE A 27 -13.64 10.71 5.69
C PHE A 27 -14.73 11.62 6.24
N ALA A 28 -14.80 12.83 5.69
CA ALA A 28 -15.94 13.73 5.88
C ALA A 28 -17.17 13.19 5.15
N VAL A 29 -18.29 13.03 5.85
CA VAL A 29 -19.54 12.53 5.27
C VAL A 29 -20.35 13.71 4.74
N THR A 30 -20.72 13.63 3.47
CA THR A 30 -21.58 14.60 2.80
C THR A 30 -22.30 13.95 1.61
N SER A 31 -23.30 14.63 1.05
CA SER A 31 -24.00 14.13 -0.15
C SER A 31 -23.15 14.39 -1.40
N LEU A 32 -22.57 13.32 -1.97
CA LEU A 32 -21.72 13.36 -3.17
C LEU A 32 -22.49 13.10 -4.48
N GLY A 33 -23.82 12.96 -4.41
CA GLY A 33 -24.65 12.66 -5.57
C GLY A 33 -24.42 11.24 -6.10
N LYS A 34 -23.76 11.11 -7.26
CA LYS A 34 -23.51 9.81 -7.92
C LYS A 34 -22.19 9.16 -7.52
N GLN A 35 -21.33 9.86 -6.80
CA GLN A 35 -20.03 9.37 -6.38
C GLN A 35 -20.13 8.80 -4.96
N ASP A 36 -19.45 7.69 -4.70
CA ASP A 36 -19.43 7.09 -3.37
C ASP A 36 -18.38 7.73 -2.46
N MET A 37 -17.27 8.19 -3.04
CA MET A 37 -16.11 8.70 -2.31
C MET A 37 -15.28 9.65 -3.19
N ILE A 38 -14.68 10.66 -2.57
CA ILE A 38 -13.70 11.56 -3.21
C ILE A 38 -12.44 11.58 -2.35
N LEU A 39 -11.29 11.33 -2.97
CA LEU A 39 -9.98 11.53 -2.35
C LEU A 39 -9.53 12.97 -2.60
N GLY A 40 -9.38 13.74 -1.52
CA GLY A 40 -9.03 15.15 -1.58
C GLY A 40 -7.56 15.42 -1.88
N PHE A 41 -7.23 16.70 -2.05
CA PHE A 41 -5.86 17.17 -2.30
C PHE A 41 -4.87 16.75 -1.21
N THR A 42 -5.25 16.82 0.06
CA THR A 42 -4.41 16.42 1.20
C THR A 42 -3.97 14.96 1.09
N TRP A 43 -4.91 14.08 0.73
CA TRP A 43 -4.62 12.66 0.50
C TRP A 43 -3.66 12.47 -0.68
N LEU A 44 -3.87 13.21 -1.78
CA LEU A 44 -2.99 13.17 -2.95
C LEU A 44 -1.57 13.68 -2.67
N CYS A 45 -1.41 14.73 -1.87
CA CYS A 45 -0.08 15.22 -1.49
C CYS A 45 0.67 14.20 -0.63
N GLU A 46 -0.04 13.58 0.31
CA GLU A 46 0.54 12.60 1.22
C GLU A 46 1.02 11.34 0.50
N HIS A 47 0.24 10.86 -0.46
CA HIS A 47 0.56 9.63 -1.21
C HIS A 47 1.38 9.91 -2.48
N SER A 48 1.28 11.11 -3.03
CA SER A 48 1.93 11.53 -4.29
C SER A 48 1.93 10.43 -5.37
N PRO A 49 0.76 9.84 -5.71
CA PRO A 49 0.70 8.71 -6.61
C PRO A 49 1.08 9.09 -8.04
N GLU A 50 1.48 8.10 -8.82
CA GLU A 50 1.68 8.27 -10.26
C GLU A 50 0.34 8.09 -10.97
N ILE A 51 -0.11 9.12 -11.69
CA ILE A 51 -1.40 9.12 -12.38
C ILE A 51 -1.16 9.15 -13.89
N ASP A 52 -1.61 8.10 -14.58
CA ASP A 52 -1.71 8.07 -16.03
C ASP A 52 -3.11 8.54 -16.44
N TRP A 53 -3.23 9.83 -16.76
CA TRP A 53 -4.49 10.45 -17.18
C TRP A 53 -5.02 9.92 -18.52
N THR A 54 -4.16 9.36 -19.36
CA THR A 54 -4.56 8.81 -20.67
C THR A 54 -5.27 7.47 -20.47
N LYS A 55 -4.76 6.62 -19.58
CA LYS A 55 -5.33 5.32 -19.26
C LYS A 55 -6.36 5.34 -18.13
N GLY A 56 -6.35 6.40 -17.32
CA GLY A 56 -7.14 6.46 -16.10
C GLY A 56 -6.59 5.55 -15.00
N GLU A 57 -5.27 5.33 -14.96
CA GLU A 57 -4.62 4.46 -13.99
C GLU A 57 -3.93 5.27 -12.89
N VAL A 58 -3.95 4.75 -11.66
CA VAL A 58 -3.25 5.31 -10.50
C VAL A 58 -2.34 4.24 -9.93
N LYS A 59 -1.07 4.58 -9.66
CA LYS A 59 -0.09 3.69 -9.04
C LYS A 59 0.39 4.23 -7.70
N MET A 60 0.38 3.36 -6.69
CA MET A 60 0.71 3.69 -5.30
C MET A 60 2.18 3.40 -4.96
N SER A 61 3.12 3.90 -5.77
CA SER A 61 4.57 3.61 -5.62
C SER A 61 5.28 4.37 -4.48
N ARG A 62 4.60 5.35 -3.86
CA ARG A 62 5.20 6.32 -2.91
C ARG A 62 4.47 6.41 -1.58
N CYS A 63 3.76 5.35 -1.21
CA CYS A 63 3.01 5.31 0.04
C CYS A 63 3.90 5.53 1.27
N PRO A 64 3.45 6.34 2.25
CA PRO A 64 4.13 6.44 3.53
C PRO A 64 4.06 5.11 4.31
N CYS A 65 5.01 4.87 5.23
CA CYS A 65 5.12 3.62 5.99
C CYS A 65 3.92 3.25 6.88
N ARG A 66 2.95 4.17 7.04
CA ARG A 66 1.72 3.95 7.80
C ARG A 66 0.65 3.19 7.00
N CYS A 67 0.84 3.04 5.69
CA CYS A 67 -0.02 2.24 4.82
C CYS A 67 0.31 0.76 5.07
N VAL A 68 -0.69 -0.02 5.50
CA VAL A 68 -0.49 -1.32 6.14
C VAL A 68 0.10 -2.33 5.15
N THR A 69 -0.43 -2.41 3.94
CA THR A 69 0.01 -3.39 2.93
C THR A 69 1.23 -2.92 2.15
N CYS A 70 1.35 -1.63 1.82
CA CYS A 70 2.53 -1.10 1.13
C CYS A 70 3.82 -1.27 1.94
N ALA A 71 3.74 -1.18 3.29
CA ALA A 71 4.89 -1.41 4.15
C ALA A 71 5.33 -2.88 4.16
N GLU A 72 4.38 -3.83 4.06
CA GLU A 72 4.66 -5.26 4.06
C GLU A 72 5.27 -5.72 2.73
N GLU A 73 4.73 -5.28 1.60
CA GLU A 73 5.29 -5.55 0.27
C GLU A 73 6.68 -4.92 0.09
N ALA A 74 6.85 -3.67 0.49
CA ALA A 74 8.16 -3.01 0.46
C ALA A 74 9.19 -3.71 1.37
N HIS A 75 8.74 -4.34 2.45
CA HIS A 75 9.60 -5.10 3.35
C HIS A 75 9.94 -6.49 2.78
N ILE A 76 9.00 -7.17 2.13
CA ILE A 76 9.25 -8.43 1.39
C ILE A 76 10.27 -8.16 0.28
N GLU A 77 10.07 -7.12 -0.53
CA GLU A 77 10.99 -6.75 -1.61
C GLU A 77 12.38 -6.38 -1.07
N ARG A 78 12.43 -5.58 0.01
CA ARG A 78 13.70 -5.24 0.68
C ARG A 78 14.41 -6.47 1.21
N ARG A 79 13.70 -7.41 1.83
CA ARG A 79 14.26 -8.69 2.31
C ARG A 79 14.80 -9.52 1.15
N ALA A 80 14.08 -9.60 0.04
CA ALA A 80 14.55 -10.29 -1.16
C ALA A 80 15.85 -9.67 -1.70
N LYS A 81 15.90 -8.34 -1.83
CA LYS A 81 17.12 -7.61 -2.26
C LYS A 81 18.29 -7.80 -1.30
N VAL A 82 18.04 -7.78 0.01
CA VAL A 82 19.08 -8.02 1.02
C VAL A 82 19.59 -9.46 0.94
N HIS A 83 18.70 -10.44 0.76
CA HIS A 83 19.08 -11.84 0.61
C HIS A 83 19.88 -12.09 -0.66
N GLU A 84 19.46 -11.52 -1.80
CA GLU A 84 20.19 -11.58 -3.07
C GLU A 84 21.59 -10.96 -2.93
N HIS A 85 21.69 -9.76 -2.35
CA HIS A 85 22.97 -9.11 -2.12
C HIS A 85 23.86 -9.94 -1.17
N ALA A 86 23.30 -10.53 -0.11
CA ALA A 86 24.02 -11.40 0.80
C ALA A 86 24.53 -12.68 0.10
N ALA A 87 23.72 -13.29 -0.77
CA ALA A 87 24.11 -14.46 -1.56
C ALA A 87 25.27 -14.12 -2.53
N VAL A 88 25.20 -12.97 -3.21
CA VAL A 88 26.28 -12.47 -4.08
C VAL A 88 27.57 -12.24 -3.27
N CYS A 89 27.47 -11.59 -2.11
CA CYS A 89 28.62 -11.37 -1.23
C CYS A 89 29.23 -12.69 -0.72
N ALA A 90 28.41 -13.69 -0.37
CA ALA A 90 28.88 -15.00 0.08
C ALA A 90 29.65 -15.73 -1.03
N CYS A 91 29.11 -15.74 -2.27
CA CYS A 91 29.77 -16.28 -3.44
C CYS A 91 31.14 -15.61 -3.69
N HIS A 92 31.22 -14.29 -3.60
CA HIS A 92 32.48 -13.55 -3.74
C HIS A 92 33.49 -13.85 -2.62
N ALA A 93 33.01 -14.15 -1.40
CA ALA A 93 33.85 -14.56 -0.28
C ALA A 93 34.30 -16.03 -0.34
N GLY A 94 33.97 -16.76 -1.42
CA GLY A 94 34.28 -18.18 -1.58
C GLY A 94 33.41 -19.10 -0.73
N HIS A 95 32.38 -18.57 -0.05
CA HIS A 95 31.32 -19.37 0.55
C HIS A 95 30.27 -19.63 -0.52
N LEU A 96 30.37 -20.77 -1.21
CA LEU A 96 29.26 -21.32 -1.98
C LEU A 96 28.32 -22.01 -0.99
N PRO A 97 27.11 -21.46 -0.71
CA PRO A 97 26.14 -22.17 0.10
C PRO A 97 25.57 -23.26 -0.80
N TYR A 98 26.13 -24.46 -0.71
CA TYR A 98 25.47 -25.62 -1.28
C TYR A 98 24.21 -25.87 -0.44
N ALA A 99 23.07 -25.51 -1.05
CA ALA A 99 21.71 -25.87 -0.67
C ALA A 99 21.27 -25.49 0.76
N ASP A 100 20.44 -24.45 0.85
CA ASP A 100 19.32 -24.45 1.78
C ASP A 100 18.05 -24.11 1.00
N LEU A 101 17.43 -25.17 0.46
CA LEU A 101 16.18 -25.09 -0.33
C LEU A 101 14.95 -24.82 0.56
N ASP A 102 15.12 -24.63 1.87
CA ASP A 102 14.01 -24.44 2.81
C ASP A 102 13.54 -22.98 2.96
N LEU A 103 14.21 -21.99 2.35
CA LEU A 103 13.77 -20.58 2.37
C LEU A 103 12.74 -20.21 1.28
N LEU A 104 12.40 -21.15 0.39
CA LEU A 104 11.46 -20.92 -0.73
C LEU A 104 10.01 -21.32 -0.43
N SER A 105 9.70 -21.80 0.77
CA SER A 105 8.31 -22.12 1.14
C SER A 105 7.71 -20.95 1.94
N PRO A 106 6.67 -20.25 1.44
CA PRO A 106 5.92 -19.33 2.29
C PRO A 106 5.25 -20.12 3.44
N PRO A 107 5.13 -19.53 4.64
CA PRO A 107 4.44 -20.21 5.74
C PRO A 107 2.98 -20.46 5.34
N PRO A 108 2.39 -21.61 5.71
CA PRO A 108 1.00 -21.89 5.38
C PRO A 108 0.10 -20.84 6.03
N SER A 109 -0.74 -20.22 5.21
CA SER A 109 -1.78 -19.29 5.62
C SER A 109 -2.87 -20.01 6.41
N GLY A 110 -2.60 -20.23 7.69
CA GLY A 110 -3.62 -20.61 8.67
C GLY A 110 -4.46 -19.39 9.02
N ILE A 111 -5.67 -19.32 8.48
CA ILE A 111 -6.73 -18.42 8.97
C ILE A 111 -7.26 -19.03 10.28
N PRO A 112 -7.29 -18.32 11.42
CA PRO A 112 -8.13 -18.72 12.53
C PRO A 112 -9.55 -18.19 12.29
N LEU A 113 -10.53 -19.11 12.38
CA LEU A 113 -11.96 -18.81 12.56
C LEU A 113 -12.20 -18.09 13.90
#